data_AF-A0A966PBD8-F1
#
_entry.id   AF-A0A966PBD8-F1
#
_cell.length_a   1.000
_cell.length_b   1.000
_cell.length_c   1.000
_cell.angle_alpha   90.00
_cell.angle_beta   90.00
_cell.angle_gamma   90.00
#
_symmetry.space_group_name_H-M   'P 1'
#
loop_
_entity.id
_entity.type
_entity.pdbx_description
1 polymer ?
#
loop_
_entity_poly.entity_id
_entity_poly.type
_entity_poly.pdbx_seq_one_letter_code
_entity_poly.pdbx_strand_id
1 'polypeptide(L)'
;MPENVRFGLSIQSSKFPIRWLHGRLIAPQVKISESNKSYLISIEAEPTRIPVLAGSGRISQLTPALQQRYQSIIETDKKDPKGAILIDDINPARGDSSLLTLKEWLEYLPDKAQAMPTAWSVRTISAKDISAAQFPTKCLDSETGLAGLVTTNATAYSSGPPKFVSATGALEYEVAAPHFEKDGVSAFKGSYDLAIKSDVARCIYGFTNAPVQATVSVLNSTEEQKVVTTTFTESQAWINFSARNFEFSAPKIVVVMTQKSAAPAAKPGSAPSAAPAKATSRTITCRNTKGALKRVTGVKPSCPKGYQLRRE
;
A
#
# COMPACT_ATOMS: atom_id res chain seq x y z
N MET A 1 -10.32 -7.31 -21.18
CA MET A 1 -10.54 -5.90 -21.56
C MET A 1 -9.35 -5.37 -22.36
N PRO A 2 -9.56 -4.55 -23.40
CA PRO A 2 -8.47 -3.94 -24.16
C PRO A 2 -7.51 -3.13 -23.29
N GLU A 3 -6.21 -3.28 -23.51
CA GLU A 3 -5.18 -2.46 -22.87
C GLU A 3 -5.09 -1.08 -23.54
N ASN A 4 -4.50 -0.09 -22.86
CA ASN A 4 -4.36 1.29 -23.34
C ASN A 4 -5.69 2.04 -23.61
N VAL A 5 -6.78 1.58 -23.02
CA VAL A 5 -8.09 2.25 -23.03
C VAL A 5 -8.49 2.55 -21.60
N ARG A 6 -8.97 3.77 -21.34
CA ARG A 6 -9.52 4.16 -20.05
C ARG A 6 -11.02 3.87 -20.01
N PHE A 7 -11.46 3.18 -18.97
CA PHE A 7 -12.86 2.90 -18.71
C PHE A 7 -13.33 3.77 -17.54
N GLY A 8 -14.57 4.24 -17.63
CA GLY A 8 -15.20 5.10 -16.63
C GLY A 8 -16.44 4.47 -16.03
N LEU A 9 -16.66 4.71 -14.74
CA LEU A 9 -17.90 4.39 -14.03
C LEU A 9 -18.34 5.62 -13.24
N SER A 10 -19.60 6.01 -13.39
CA SER A 10 -20.24 7.06 -12.58
C SER A 10 -21.39 6.47 -11.80
N ILE A 11 -21.37 6.63 -10.47
CA ILE A 11 -22.38 6.14 -9.53
C ILE A 11 -22.96 7.33 -8.79
N GLN A 12 -24.29 7.48 -8.86
CA GLN A 12 -25.02 8.45 -8.04
C GLN A 12 -25.75 7.71 -6.90
N SER A 13 -25.64 8.20 -5.67
CA SER A 13 -26.36 7.63 -4.54
C SER A 13 -26.80 8.69 -3.52
N SER A 14 -28.01 8.55 -2.99
CA SER A 14 -28.56 9.38 -1.90
C SER A 14 -28.25 8.84 -0.50
N LYS A 15 -27.68 7.63 -0.41
CA LYS A 15 -27.17 7.03 0.83
C LYS A 15 -25.74 6.58 0.59
N PHE A 16 -24.79 7.09 1.37
CA PHE A 16 -23.38 6.81 1.15
C PHE A 16 -22.76 5.96 2.29
N PRO A 17 -23.01 4.63 2.31
CA PRO A 17 -22.32 3.73 3.25
C PRO A 17 -20.91 3.36 2.80
N ILE A 18 -20.48 3.78 1.59
CA ILE A 18 -19.20 3.39 1.01
C ILE A 18 -18.11 4.30 1.55
N ARG A 19 -17.26 3.82 2.46
CA ARG A 19 -16.15 4.64 2.96
C ARG A 19 -14.86 4.41 2.19
N TRP A 20 -14.62 3.17 1.79
CA TRP A 20 -13.45 2.82 1.03
C TRP A 20 -13.83 1.93 -0.14
N LEU A 21 -13.06 2.10 -1.21
CA LEU A 21 -13.11 1.26 -2.38
C LEU A 21 -11.79 0.50 -2.52
N HIS A 22 -11.88 -0.69 -3.09
CA HIS A 22 -10.72 -1.41 -3.58
C HIS A 22 -10.96 -1.92 -5.01
N GLY A 23 -9.89 -2.22 -5.76
CA GLY A 23 -10.09 -2.61 -7.15
C GLY A 23 -8.88 -3.02 -7.97
N ARG A 24 -9.17 -3.24 -9.25
CA ARG A 24 -8.27 -3.66 -10.33
C ARG A 24 -8.22 -2.56 -11.36
N LEU A 25 -7.44 -1.53 -11.06
CA LEU A 25 -7.31 -0.33 -11.87
C LEU A 25 -5.84 0.10 -11.89
N ILE A 26 -5.43 0.74 -12.99
CA ILE A 26 -4.15 1.45 -13.09
C ILE A 26 -4.42 2.95 -13.21
N ALA A 27 -3.68 3.74 -12.43
CA ALA A 27 -3.73 5.20 -12.44
C ALA A 27 -5.18 5.75 -12.36
N PRO A 28 -5.95 5.39 -11.31
CA PRO A 28 -7.33 5.82 -11.18
C PRO A 28 -7.43 7.33 -10.98
N GLN A 29 -8.39 7.94 -11.68
CA GLN A 29 -8.80 9.33 -11.49
C GLN A 29 -10.17 9.32 -10.81
N VAL A 30 -10.23 9.77 -9.55
CA VAL A 30 -11.46 9.78 -8.74
C VAL A 30 -11.98 11.20 -8.63
N LYS A 31 -13.24 11.40 -9.01
CA LYS A 31 -13.96 12.66 -8.84
C LYS A 31 -15.20 12.42 -8.01
N ILE A 32 -15.43 13.28 -7.02
CA ILE A 32 -16.63 13.25 -6.20
C ILE A 32 -17.26 14.62 -6.22
N SER A 33 -18.57 14.64 -6.44
CA SER A 33 -19.38 15.84 -6.27
C SER A 33 -20.60 15.50 -5.41
N GLU A 34 -21.01 16.47 -4.61
CA GLU A 34 -22.20 16.38 -3.78
C GLU A 34 -23.20 17.44 -4.23
N SER A 35 -24.45 17.04 -4.43
CA SER A 35 -25.55 17.97 -4.72
C SER A 35 -26.84 17.42 -4.14
N ASN A 36 -27.61 18.25 -3.42
CA ASN A 36 -28.91 17.90 -2.86
C ASN A 36 -28.93 16.55 -2.10
N LYS A 37 -27.95 16.32 -1.21
CA LYS A 37 -27.78 15.08 -0.44
C LYS A 37 -27.57 13.81 -1.30
N SER A 38 -27.17 14.00 -2.57
CA SER A 38 -26.76 12.93 -3.46
C SER A 38 -25.28 13.07 -3.80
N TYR A 39 -24.57 11.95 -3.73
CA TYR A 39 -23.15 11.85 -4.05
C TYR A 39 -23.01 11.25 -5.44
N LEU A 40 -22.30 11.94 -6.32
CA LEU A 40 -21.87 11.42 -7.61
C LEU A 40 -20.38 11.12 -7.53
N ILE A 41 -20.04 9.84 -7.68
CA ILE A 41 -18.65 9.37 -7.77
C ILE A 41 -18.39 8.94 -9.19
N SER A 42 -17.33 9.49 -9.77
CA SER A 42 -16.82 9.08 -11.06
C SER A 42 -15.40 8.56 -10.91
N ILE A 43 -15.15 7.37 -11.44
CA ILE A 43 -13.84 6.71 -11.44
C ILE A 43 -13.50 6.40 -12.88
N GLU A 44 -12.36 6.91 -13.34
CA GLU A 44 -11.81 6.61 -14.66
C GLU A 44 -10.41 6.03 -14.53
N ALA A 45 -10.16 4.87 -15.13
CA ALA A 45 -8.87 4.19 -15.03
C ALA A 45 -8.62 3.21 -16.17
N GLU A 46 -7.37 2.79 -16.32
CA GLU A 46 -6.99 1.71 -17.24
C GLU A 46 -7.23 0.34 -16.59
N PRO A 47 -7.57 -0.71 -17.37
CA PRO A 47 -7.62 -2.06 -16.85
C PRO A 47 -6.21 -2.55 -16.52
N THR A 48 -6.12 -3.57 -15.66
CA THR A 48 -4.85 -4.20 -15.32
C THR A 48 -4.82 -5.67 -15.71
N ARG A 49 -3.65 -6.17 -16.12
CA ARG A 49 -3.38 -7.61 -16.17
C ARG A 49 -3.30 -8.17 -14.75
N ILE A 50 -3.87 -9.35 -14.53
CA ILE A 50 -3.85 -10.05 -13.24
C ILE A 50 -3.31 -11.44 -13.46
N PRO A 51 -2.21 -11.85 -12.80
CA PRO A 51 -1.76 -13.22 -12.83
C PRO A 51 -2.74 -14.11 -12.09
N VAL A 52 -3.12 -15.19 -12.75
CA VAL A 52 -3.94 -16.25 -12.17
C VAL A 52 -3.03 -17.40 -11.83
N LEU A 53 -3.03 -17.78 -10.55
CA LEU A 53 -2.46 -19.04 -10.09
C LEU A 53 -3.53 -20.13 -10.20
N ALA A 54 -3.24 -21.21 -10.90
CA ALA A 54 -4.10 -22.38 -11.03
C ALA A 54 -3.28 -23.66 -10.88
N GLY A 55 -3.78 -24.60 -10.09
CA GLY A 55 -3.09 -25.85 -9.84
C GLY A 55 -3.90 -26.79 -8.96
N SER A 56 -3.39 -28.00 -8.83
CA SER A 56 -3.95 -29.03 -7.99
C SER A 56 -2.84 -29.86 -7.37
N GLY A 57 -3.09 -30.44 -6.21
CA GLY A 57 -2.20 -31.43 -5.60
C GLY A 57 -2.98 -32.51 -4.88
N ARG A 58 -2.38 -33.69 -4.77
CA ARG A 58 -2.87 -34.72 -3.85
C ARG A 58 -2.55 -34.27 -2.43
N ILE A 59 -3.50 -34.39 -1.51
CA ILE A 59 -3.32 -34.00 -0.09
C ILE A 59 -2.01 -34.51 0.50
N SER A 60 -1.66 -35.77 0.25
CA SER A 60 -0.43 -36.40 0.76
C SER A 60 0.86 -35.77 0.23
N GLN A 61 0.78 -35.00 -0.86
CA GLN A 61 1.90 -34.32 -1.50
C GLN A 61 1.91 -32.82 -1.20
N LEU A 62 0.83 -32.25 -0.64
CA LEU A 62 0.75 -30.84 -0.29
C LEU A 62 1.68 -30.49 0.89
N THR A 63 2.02 -29.21 1.01
CA THR A 63 2.78 -28.70 2.17
C THR A 63 1.97 -28.87 3.47
N PRO A 64 2.62 -28.91 4.66
CA PRO A 64 1.91 -29.01 5.93
C PRO A 64 0.85 -27.93 6.14
N ALA A 65 1.12 -26.69 5.70
CA ALA A 65 0.16 -25.58 5.78
C ALA A 65 -1.10 -25.87 4.95
N LEU A 66 -0.94 -26.35 3.71
CA LEU A 66 -2.06 -26.71 2.84
C LEU A 66 -2.81 -27.96 3.36
N GLN A 67 -2.10 -28.95 3.91
CA GLN A 67 -2.73 -30.11 4.55
C GLN A 67 -3.61 -29.70 5.73
N GLN A 68 -3.14 -28.77 6.56
CA GLN A 68 -3.89 -28.22 7.67
C GLN A 68 -5.11 -27.42 7.21
N ARG A 69 -4.94 -26.56 6.19
CA ARG A 69 -6.05 -25.76 5.62
C ARG A 69 -7.20 -26.64 5.15
N TYR A 70 -6.89 -27.72 4.46
CA TYR A 70 -7.87 -28.59 3.82
C TYR A 70 -8.22 -29.83 4.66
N GLN A 71 -7.86 -29.87 5.94
CA GLN A 71 -8.00 -31.05 6.80
C GLN A 71 -9.44 -31.60 6.87
N SER A 72 -10.47 -30.74 6.83
CA SER A 72 -11.88 -31.15 6.82
C SER A 72 -12.33 -31.77 5.49
N ILE A 73 -11.71 -31.36 4.37
CA ILE A 73 -11.96 -31.95 3.05
C ILE A 73 -11.39 -33.37 2.99
N ILE A 74 -10.25 -33.61 3.65
CA ILE A 74 -9.62 -34.95 3.77
C ILE A 74 -10.62 -36.00 4.31
N GLU A 75 -11.46 -35.65 5.29
CA GLU A 75 -12.44 -36.60 5.84
C GLU A 75 -13.55 -36.97 4.85
N THR A 76 -13.87 -36.07 3.91
CA THR A 76 -14.85 -36.30 2.85
C THR A 76 -14.23 -37.06 1.67
N ASP A 77 -12.98 -36.72 1.31
CA ASP A 77 -12.19 -37.33 0.22
C ASP A 77 -11.59 -38.70 0.56
N LYS A 78 -11.57 -39.12 1.83
CA LYS A 78 -11.23 -40.52 2.21
C LYS A 78 -12.10 -41.57 1.49
N LYS A 79 -13.22 -41.17 0.88
CA LYS A 79 -14.08 -42.02 0.05
C LYS A 79 -13.74 -42.02 -1.45
N ASP A 80 -12.87 -41.11 -1.93
CA ASP A 80 -12.41 -41.05 -3.33
C ASP A 80 -10.86 -41.13 -3.42
N PRO A 81 -10.29 -42.26 -3.87
CA PRO A 81 -8.85 -42.44 -4.01
C PRO A 81 -8.20 -41.56 -5.10
N LYS A 82 -8.96 -40.72 -5.81
CA LYS A 82 -8.49 -39.78 -6.85
C LYS A 82 -8.57 -38.30 -6.46
N GLY A 83 -9.02 -37.96 -5.24
CA GLY A 83 -9.25 -36.58 -4.81
C GLY A 83 -8.01 -35.69 -4.95
N ALA A 84 -8.10 -34.69 -5.84
CA ALA A 84 -7.10 -33.63 -5.98
C ALA A 84 -7.71 -32.33 -5.45
N ILE A 85 -7.03 -31.67 -4.52
CA ILE A 85 -7.45 -30.36 -4.04
C ILE A 85 -7.07 -29.35 -5.11
N LEU A 86 -8.06 -28.63 -5.60
CA LEU A 86 -7.89 -27.52 -6.51
C LEU A 86 -7.69 -26.24 -5.72
N ILE A 87 -6.95 -25.30 -6.29
CA ILE A 87 -7.01 -23.92 -5.85
C ILE A 87 -8.35 -23.32 -6.27
N ASP A 88 -9.34 -23.40 -5.41
CA ASP A 88 -10.72 -22.96 -5.62
C ASP A 88 -11.03 -21.59 -4.99
N ASP A 89 -10.08 -21.04 -4.23
CA ASP A 89 -10.35 -20.06 -3.19
C ASP A 89 -9.69 -18.68 -3.35
N ILE A 90 -8.96 -18.41 -4.45
CA ILE A 90 -8.42 -17.06 -4.67
C ILE A 90 -9.47 -16.15 -5.31
N ASN A 91 -10.36 -15.64 -4.47
CA ASN A 91 -11.26 -14.56 -4.83
C ASN A 91 -10.80 -13.26 -4.14
N PRO A 92 -10.52 -12.17 -4.89
CA PRO A 92 -10.19 -10.88 -4.28
C PRO A 92 -11.23 -10.36 -3.27
N ALA A 93 -12.48 -10.80 -3.37
CA ALA A 93 -13.54 -10.48 -2.40
C ALA A 93 -13.35 -11.16 -1.03
N ARG A 94 -12.53 -12.20 -0.92
CA ARG A 94 -12.19 -12.86 0.35
C ARG A 94 -10.92 -12.29 1.02
N GLY A 95 -10.28 -11.31 0.38
CA GLY A 95 -9.19 -10.49 0.94
C GLY A 95 -8.06 -11.29 1.61
N ASP A 96 -7.81 -11.04 2.90
CA ASP A 96 -6.71 -11.64 3.67
C ASP A 96 -6.69 -13.18 3.63
N SER A 97 -7.86 -13.83 3.57
CA SER A 97 -7.93 -15.29 3.42
C SER A 97 -7.36 -15.75 2.09
N SER A 98 -7.75 -15.09 0.98
CA SER A 98 -7.18 -15.35 -0.35
C SER A 98 -5.69 -15.03 -0.42
N LEU A 99 -5.25 -13.98 0.28
CA LEU A 99 -3.83 -13.63 0.36
C LEU A 99 -3.04 -14.76 1.02
N LEU A 100 -3.52 -15.28 2.15
CA LEU A 100 -2.88 -16.38 2.86
C LEU A 100 -2.91 -17.68 2.03
N THR A 101 -4.07 -18.05 1.49
CA THR A 101 -4.22 -19.22 0.62
C THR A 101 -3.27 -19.15 -0.57
N LEU A 102 -3.18 -18.00 -1.25
CA LEU A 102 -2.25 -17.82 -2.36
C LEU A 102 -0.80 -18.02 -1.94
N LYS A 103 -0.36 -17.41 -0.82
CA LYS A 103 1.02 -17.54 -0.32
C LYS A 103 1.37 -19.02 -0.05
N GLU A 104 0.47 -19.78 0.57
CA GLU A 104 0.68 -21.21 0.82
C GLU A 104 0.74 -22.04 -0.48
N TRP A 105 -0.11 -21.73 -1.47
CA TRP A 105 -0.08 -22.41 -2.75
C TRP A 105 1.16 -22.07 -3.59
N LEU A 106 1.71 -20.87 -3.47
CA LEU A 106 2.97 -20.48 -4.12
C LEU A 106 4.19 -21.25 -3.57
N GLU A 107 4.12 -21.77 -2.34
CA GLU A 107 5.16 -22.67 -1.82
C GLU A 107 5.12 -24.07 -2.44
N TYR A 108 3.97 -24.47 -2.99
CA TYR A 108 3.76 -25.80 -3.57
C TYR A 108 3.80 -25.81 -5.10
N LEU A 109 3.19 -24.82 -5.74
CA LEU A 109 3.05 -24.74 -7.19
C LEU A 109 4.25 -24.05 -7.84
N PRO A 110 4.48 -24.28 -9.15
CA PRO A 110 5.43 -23.48 -9.91
C PRO A 110 5.10 -21.99 -9.77
N ASP A 111 6.14 -21.20 -9.52
CA ASP A 111 6.06 -19.75 -9.24
C ASP A 111 5.79 -18.90 -10.49
N LYS A 112 4.77 -19.27 -11.24
CA LYS A 112 4.38 -18.60 -12.48
C LYS A 112 2.87 -18.52 -12.62
N ALA A 113 2.41 -17.52 -13.34
CA ALA A 113 1.01 -17.43 -13.74
C ALA A 113 0.65 -18.53 -14.74
N GLN A 114 -0.58 -19.05 -14.66
CA GLN A 114 -1.16 -19.97 -15.66
C GLN A 114 -1.94 -19.18 -16.72
N ALA A 115 -2.48 -18.02 -16.32
CA ALA A 115 -3.15 -17.07 -17.19
C ALA A 115 -2.92 -15.63 -16.71
N MET A 116 -3.09 -14.68 -17.63
CA MET A 116 -2.91 -13.24 -17.39
C MET A 116 -4.10 -12.43 -17.92
N PRO A 117 -5.35 -12.68 -17.47
CA PRO A 117 -6.50 -11.91 -17.90
C PRO A 117 -6.37 -10.44 -17.53
N THR A 118 -7.01 -9.58 -18.32
CA THR A 118 -7.18 -8.16 -18.01
C THR A 118 -8.52 -7.90 -17.34
N ALA A 119 -8.51 -7.11 -16.27
CA ALA A 119 -9.71 -6.74 -15.52
C ALA A 119 -9.77 -5.24 -15.24
N TRP A 120 -10.99 -4.75 -15.16
CA TRP A 120 -11.34 -3.44 -14.62
C TRP A 120 -12.46 -3.66 -13.61
N SER A 121 -12.21 -3.34 -12.34
CA SER A 121 -13.23 -3.55 -11.32
C SER A 121 -13.01 -2.65 -10.11
N VAL A 122 -14.12 -2.23 -9.50
CA VAL A 122 -14.15 -1.48 -8.25
C VAL A 122 -15.19 -2.11 -7.35
N ARG A 123 -14.88 -2.25 -6.06
CA ARG A 123 -15.74 -2.83 -5.04
C ARG A 123 -15.65 -2.03 -3.76
N THR A 124 -16.69 -2.12 -2.95
CA THR A 124 -16.76 -1.50 -1.63
C THR A 124 -16.03 -2.36 -0.62
N ILE A 125 -15.33 -1.73 0.32
CA ILE A 125 -14.74 -2.42 1.47
C ILE A 125 -15.77 -2.53 2.59
N SER A 126 -15.84 -3.69 3.26
CA SER A 126 -16.78 -3.92 4.36
C SER A 126 -16.46 -3.05 5.58
N ALA A 127 -17.47 -2.74 6.40
CA ALA A 127 -17.27 -1.98 7.64
C ALA A 127 -16.33 -2.70 8.64
N LYS A 128 -16.32 -4.03 8.61
CA LYS A 128 -15.41 -4.87 9.40
C LYS A 128 -13.95 -4.64 8.96
N ASP A 129 -13.68 -4.70 7.67
CA ASP A 129 -12.33 -4.53 7.13
C ASP A 129 -11.82 -3.09 7.26
N ILE A 130 -12.71 -2.09 7.17
CA ILE A 130 -12.38 -0.69 7.47
C ILE A 130 -11.98 -0.53 8.94
N SER A 131 -12.73 -1.13 9.86
CA SER A 131 -12.41 -1.09 11.30
C SER A 131 -11.07 -1.78 11.60
N ALA A 132 -10.76 -2.86 10.89
CA ALA A 132 -9.49 -3.59 11.03
C ALA A 132 -8.26 -2.77 10.58
N ALA A 133 -8.46 -1.71 9.79
CA ALA A 133 -7.38 -0.83 9.34
C ALA A 133 -6.91 0.19 10.39
N GLN A 134 -7.54 0.26 11.57
CA GLN A 134 -7.06 1.03 12.73
C GLN A 134 -6.93 2.55 12.52
N PHE A 135 -7.68 3.12 11.58
CA PHE A 135 -7.81 4.57 11.47
C PHE A 135 -8.53 5.14 12.71
N PRO A 136 -8.18 6.37 13.16
CA PRO A 136 -8.96 7.05 14.19
C PRO A 136 -10.41 7.21 13.75
N THR A 137 -11.36 6.77 14.58
CA THR A 137 -12.80 6.74 14.25
C THR A 137 -13.33 8.10 13.80
N LYS A 138 -12.94 9.16 14.51
CA LYS A 138 -13.28 10.57 14.20
C LYS A 138 -12.89 11.02 12.78
N CYS A 139 -11.97 10.33 12.12
CA CYS A 139 -11.49 10.66 10.78
C CYS A 139 -12.27 9.95 9.67
N LEU A 140 -13.13 9.00 10.04
CA LEU A 140 -13.97 8.22 9.15
C LEU A 140 -15.47 8.52 9.34
N ASP A 141 -15.80 9.58 10.09
CA ASP A 141 -17.17 9.92 10.46
C ASP A 141 -18.09 10.12 9.24
N SER A 142 -19.38 9.84 9.46
CA SER A 142 -20.36 9.51 8.42
C SER A 142 -20.70 10.62 7.42
N GLU A 143 -20.25 11.85 7.63
CA GLU A 143 -20.69 13.02 6.87
C GLU A 143 -19.83 13.31 5.62
N THR A 144 -18.64 12.69 5.50
CA THR A 144 -17.62 13.14 4.53
C THR A 144 -17.55 12.35 3.20
N GLY A 145 -18.47 11.41 2.98
CA GLY A 145 -18.51 10.57 1.78
C GLY A 145 -17.38 9.52 1.72
N LEU A 146 -16.86 9.26 0.51
CA LEU A 146 -15.77 8.30 0.27
C LEU A 146 -14.46 8.83 0.85
N ALA A 147 -13.76 8.04 1.67
CA ALA A 147 -12.47 8.37 2.25
C ALA A 147 -11.29 8.02 1.32
N GLY A 148 -11.37 6.90 0.60
CA GLY A 148 -10.26 6.47 -0.24
C GLY A 148 -10.54 5.30 -1.19
N LEU A 149 -9.58 5.04 -2.07
CA LEU A 149 -9.54 3.97 -3.05
C LEU A 149 -8.14 3.34 -3.04
N VAL A 150 -8.08 2.01 -3.00
CA VAL A 150 -6.84 1.24 -3.18
C VAL A 150 -6.95 0.33 -4.39
N THR A 151 -5.98 0.36 -5.30
CA THR A 151 -5.97 -0.57 -6.44
C THR A 151 -4.64 -1.25 -6.64
N THR A 152 -4.68 -2.48 -7.16
CA THR A 152 -3.48 -3.26 -7.45
C THR A 152 -3.73 -4.31 -8.51
N ASN A 153 -2.66 -4.72 -9.20
CA ASN A 153 -2.66 -5.80 -10.18
C ASN A 153 -2.32 -7.19 -9.59
N ALA A 154 -2.10 -7.28 -8.28
CA ALA A 154 -1.75 -8.52 -7.59
C ALA A 154 -2.82 -9.61 -7.71
N THR A 155 -2.49 -10.90 -7.66
CA THR A 155 -3.47 -12.00 -7.64
C THR A 155 -4.38 -11.90 -6.41
N ALA A 156 -3.80 -11.71 -5.23
CA ALA A 156 -4.50 -11.50 -3.96
C ALA A 156 -3.89 -10.31 -3.20
N TYR A 157 -4.67 -9.73 -2.29
CA TYR A 157 -4.31 -8.51 -1.56
C TYR A 157 -5.18 -8.36 -0.30
N SER A 158 -4.77 -7.49 0.63
CA SER A 158 -5.50 -7.29 1.89
C SER A 158 -6.97 -6.89 1.71
N SER A 159 -7.85 -7.36 2.60
CA SER A 159 -9.31 -7.13 2.50
C SER A 159 -9.71 -5.66 2.68
N GLY A 160 -8.96 -4.94 3.51
CA GLY A 160 -9.25 -3.57 3.94
C GLY A 160 -8.58 -2.48 3.11
N PRO A 161 -8.70 -1.22 3.55
CA PRO A 161 -7.77 -0.16 3.17
C PRO A 161 -6.39 -0.40 3.84
N PRO A 162 -5.38 0.45 3.59
CA PRO A 162 -4.08 0.28 4.24
C PRO A 162 -4.21 0.41 5.75
N LYS A 163 -3.60 -0.52 6.48
CA LYS A 163 -3.60 -0.51 7.94
C LYS A 163 -2.74 0.64 8.44
N PHE A 164 -3.32 1.50 9.27
CA PHE A 164 -2.59 2.58 9.90
C PHE A 164 -1.87 2.09 11.16
N VAL A 165 -0.54 2.17 11.14
CA VAL A 165 0.33 1.87 12.28
C VAL A 165 0.72 3.18 12.96
N SER A 166 -0.04 3.57 13.97
CA SER A 166 0.11 4.86 14.66
C SER A 166 1.51 5.08 15.26
N ALA A 167 2.19 4.03 15.71
CA ALA A 167 3.53 4.10 16.28
C ALA A 167 4.59 4.59 15.29
N THR A 168 4.42 4.29 14.00
CA THR A 168 5.38 4.65 12.94
C THR A 168 4.82 5.69 11.96
N GLY A 169 3.51 5.96 12.02
CA GLY A 169 2.82 6.76 11.01
C GLY A 169 2.73 6.06 9.64
N ALA A 170 2.89 4.74 9.60
CA ALA A 170 2.86 3.99 8.36
C ALA A 170 1.43 3.59 7.97
N LEU A 171 1.15 3.63 6.68
CA LEU A 171 0.06 2.91 6.03
C LEU A 171 0.65 1.64 5.40
N GLU A 172 0.19 0.50 5.87
CA GLU A 172 0.70 -0.81 5.46
C GLU A 172 -0.33 -1.56 4.62
N TYR A 173 0.09 -2.12 3.50
CA TYR A 173 -0.77 -2.90 2.62
C TYR A 173 -0.06 -4.14 2.10
N GLU A 174 -0.72 -5.30 2.14
CA GLU A 174 -0.13 -6.53 1.61
C GLU A 174 -0.74 -6.91 0.27
N VAL A 175 0.14 -7.32 -0.64
CA VAL A 175 -0.24 -7.85 -1.95
C VAL A 175 0.55 -9.12 -2.24
N ALA A 176 0.04 -9.99 -3.10
CA ALA A 176 0.69 -11.24 -3.48
C ALA A 176 0.30 -11.67 -4.90
N ALA A 177 1.27 -12.21 -5.63
CA ALA A 177 1.14 -12.79 -6.96
C ALA A 177 2.31 -13.76 -7.21
N PRO A 178 2.22 -14.66 -8.22
CA PRO A 178 3.39 -15.36 -8.72
C PRO A 178 4.48 -14.39 -9.20
N HIS A 179 5.75 -14.80 -9.11
CA HIS A 179 6.88 -13.98 -9.56
C HIS A 179 6.97 -13.89 -11.08
N PHE A 180 6.63 -14.97 -11.78
CA PHE A 180 6.78 -15.03 -13.23
C PHE A 180 5.43 -14.95 -13.96
N GLU A 181 5.46 -14.37 -15.16
CA GLU A 181 4.35 -14.44 -16.11
C GLU A 181 4.18 -15.86 -16.67
N LYS A 182 3.26 -16.03 -17.63
CA LYS A 182 2.87 -17.33 -18.18
C LYS A 182 4.00 -18.13 -18.82
N ASP A 183 5.02 -17.43 -19.33
CA ASP A 183 6.22 -18.03 -19.91
C ASP A 183 7.14 -18.68 -18.85
N GLY A 184 6.97 -18.36 -17.57
CA GLY A 184 7.80 -18.83 -16.47
C GLY A 184 9.19 -18.19 -16.41
N VAL A 185 9.44 -17.12 -17.17
CA VAL A 185 10.74 -16.44 -17.25
C VAL A 185 10.60 -14.93 -17.07
N SER A 186 9.59 -14.31 -17.66
CA SER A 186 9.35 -12.87 -17.53
C SER A 186 8.87 -12.54 -16.12
N ALA A 187 9.57 -11.66 -15.41
CA ALA A 187 9.15 -11.23 -14.08
C ALA A 187 7.86 -10.41 -14.15
N PHE A 188 6.83 -10.83 -13.42
CA PHE A 188 5.60 -10.07 -13.27
C PHE A 188 5.83 -8.87 -12.35
N LYS A 189 5.48 -7.69 -12.86
CA LYS A 189 5.76 -6.41 -12.21
C LYS A 189 4.51 -5.82 -11.56
N GLY A 190 4.67 -5.41 -10.31
CA GLY A 190 3.58 -4.93 -9.47
C GLY A 190 3.19 -3.49 -9.72
N SER A 191 1.90 -3.24 -9.53
CA SER A 191 1.28 -1.93 -9.51
C SER A 191 0.41 -1.81 -8.27
N TYR A 192 0.56 -0.69 -7.57
CA TYR A 192 -0.26 -0.29 -6.45
C TYR A 192 -0.57 1.20 -6.58
N ASP A 193 -1.83 1.55 -6.34
CA ASP A 193 -2.29 2.93 -6.24
C ASP A 193 -3.12 3.11 -4.97
N LEU A 194 -2.88 4.21 -4.28
CA LEU A 194 -3.70 4.68 -3.16
C LEU A 194 -4.14 6.11 -3.46
N ALA A 195 -5.45 6.33 -3.51
CA ALA A 195 -6.05 7.65 -3.49
C ALA A 195 -6.75 7.82 -2.15
N ILE A 196 -6.38 8.84 -1.37
CA ILE A 196 -7.05 9.18 -0.11
C ILE A 196 -7.43 10.65 -0.13
N LYS A 197 -8.62 11.00 0.38
CA LYS A 197 -8.97 12.41 0.48
C LYS A 197 -8.00 13.14 1.41
N SER A 198 -7.64 14.36 1.04
CA SER A 198 -6.67 15.18 1.78
C SER A 198 -7.16 15.50 3.20
N ASP A 199 -8.46 15.78 3.38
CA ASP A 199 -9.06 16.02 4.70
C ASP A 199 -8.97 14.78 5.63
N VAL A 200 -9.27 13.59 5.10
CA VAL A 200 -9.17 12.33 5.82
C VAL A 200 -7.73 12.02 6.20
N ALA A 201 -6.79 12.12 5.25
CA ALA A 201 -5.36 11.92 5.53
C ALA A 201 -4.86 12.90 6.60
N ARG A 202 -5.22 14.18 6.49
CA ARG A 202 -4.85 15.19 7.49
C ARG A 202 -5.43 14.90 8.87
N CYS A 203 -6.67 14.42 8.93
CA CYS A 203 -7.26 13.98 10.20
C CYS A 203 -6.50 12.80 10.81
N ILE A 204 -6.20 11.76 10.02
CA ILE A 204 -5.51 10.54 10.48
C ILE A 204 -4.13 10.91 11.08
N TYR A 205 -3.41 11.79 10.39
CA TYR A 205 -2.04 12.18 10.75
C TYR A 205 -1.95 13.40 11.68
N GLY A 206 -3.06 14.09 11.96
CA GLY A 206 -3.05 15.36 12.70
C GLY A 206 -2.34 16.49 11.95
N PHE A 207 -2.30 16.43 10.62
CA PHE A 207 -1.66 17.46 9.79
C PHE A 207 -2.55 18.70 9.64
N THR A 208 -1.90 19.86 9.49
CA THR A 208 -2.55 21.11 9.09
C THR A 208 -2.76 21.15 7.58
N ASN A 209 -3.06 22.32 6.98
CA ASN A 209 -3.13 22.50 5.52
C ASN A 209 -1.75 22.70 4.85
N ALA A 210 -0.63 22.56 5.58
CA ALA A 210 0.70 22.69 5.00
C ALA A 210 1.03 21.55 4.01
N PRO A 211 2.01 21.74 3.09
CA PRO A 211 2.38 20.72 2.11
C PRO A 211 2.81 19.40 2.76
N VAL A 212 2.23 18.31 2.27
CA VAL A 212 2.55 16.94 2.69
C VAL A 212 3.56 16.35 1.71
N GLN A 213 4.41 15.47 2.20
CA GLN A 213 5.30 14.62 1.42
C GLN A 213 5.10 13.19 1.90
N ALA A 214 5.52 12.22 1.09
CA ALA A 214 5.55 10.85 1.53
C ALA A 214 6.66 10.05 0.91
N THR A 215 7.01 9.00 1.63
CA THR A 215 7.95 7.98 1.18
C THR A 215 7.19 6.67 1.04
N VAL A 216 7.44 5.95 -0.04
CA VAL A 216 6.88 4.62 -0.28
C VAL A 216 8.04 3.62 -0.30
N SER A 217 7.93 2.59 0.54
CA SER A 217 8.83 1.45 0.58
C SER A 217 8.04 0.18 0.24
N VAL A 218 8.66 -0.76 -0.46
CA VAL A 218 8.11 -2.11 -0.65
C VAL A 218 9.06 -3.07 0.04
N LEU A 219 8.56 -3.78 1.04
CA LEU A 219 9.30 -4.76 1.82
C LEU A 219 9.00 -6.15 1.28
N ASN A 220 10.02 -6.97 1.06
CA ASN A 220 9.85 -8.41 0.87
C ASN A 220 10.19 -9.16 2.18
N SER A 221 10.13 -10.49 2.17
CA SER A 221 10.40 -11.33 3.35
C SER A 221 11.84 -11.24 3.90
N THR A 222 12.77 -10.61 3.18
CA THR A 222 14.21 -10.62 3.50
C THR A 222 14.88 -9.25 3.49
N GLU A 223 14.44 -8.28 2.67
CA GLU A 223 15.04 -6.96 2.44
C GLU A 223 14.04 -5.91 1.89
N GLU A 224 14.44 -4.63 1.90
CA GLU A 224 13.76 -3.55 1.16
C GLU A 224 13.97 -3.71 -0.36
N GLN A 225 12.89 -3.79 -1.13
CA GLN A 225 12.98 -3.80 -2.59
C GLN A 225 13.16 -2.40 -3.14
N LYS A 226 14.03 -2.30 -4.16
CA LYS A 226 14.17 -1.07 -4.94
C LYS A 226 12.94 -0.89 -5.84
N VAL A 227 11.97 -0.11 -5.37
CA VAL A 227 10.85 0.33 -6.21
C VAL A 227 11.38 1.23 -7.32
N VAL A 228 11.05 0.91 -8.58
CA VAL A 228 11.60 1.63 -9.74
C VAL A 228 10.89 2.97 -9.95
N THR A 229 9.62 3.09 -9.54
CA THR A 229 8.87 4.34 -9.70
C THR A 229 7.84 4.50 -8.59
N THR A 230 7.96 5.60 -7.86
CA THR A 230 6.93 6.05 -6.92
C THR A 230 6.47 7.44 -7.33
N THR A 231 5.17 7.71 -7.23
CA THR A 231 4.62 9.04 -7.46
C THR A 231 3.83 9.48 -6.25
N PHE A 232 3.97 10.75 -5.90
CA PHE A 232 3.18 11.42 -4.88
C PHE A 232 2.60 12.69 -5.49
N THR A 233 1.29 12.85 -5.42
CA THR A 233 0.62 14.08 -5.84
C THR A 233 -0.50 14.43 -4.89
N GLU A 234 -0.65 15.72 -4.60
CA GLU A 234 -1.84 16.26 -3.93
C GLU A 234 -2.53 17.21 -4.91
N SER A 235 -3.74 16.87 -5.34
CA SER A 235 -4.51 17.69 -6.28
C SER A 235 -6.01 17.40 -6.13
N GLN A 236 -6.85 18.40 -6.41
CA GLN A 236 -8.32 18.23 -6.39
C GLN A 236 -8.87 17.65 -5.07
N ALA A 237 -8.26 18.00 -3.93
CA ALA A 237 -8.57 17.47 -2.60
C ALA A 237 -8.24 15.97 -2.38
N TRP A 238 -7.43 15.37 -3.25
CA TRP A 238 -6.94 14.00 -3.14
C TRP A 238 -5.43 13.95 -3.03
N ILE A 239 -4.94 13.04 -2.20
CA ILE A 239 -3.54 12.64 -2.14
C ILE A 239 -3.45 11.27 -2.84
N ASN A 240 -2.68 11.22 -3.92
CA ASN A 240 -2.46 10.01 -4.70
C ASN A 240 -1.02 9.52 -4.57
N PHE A 241 -0.91 8.22 -4.32
CA PHE A 241 0.33 7.46 -4.29
C PHE A 241 0.28 6.41 -5.38
N SER A 242 1.40 6.20 -6.04
CA SER A 242 1.59 4.99 -6.83
C SER A 242 2.95 4.38 -6.57
N ALA A 243 3.02 3.06 -6.61
CA ALA A 243 4.25 2.28 -6.63
C ALA A 243 4.18 1.31 -7.81
N ARG A 244 5.19 1.35 -8.68
CA ARG A 244 5.25 0.56 -9.91
C ARG A 244 6.55 -0.22 -10.00
N ASN A 245 6.48 -1.35 -10.71
CA ASN A 245 7.59 -2.23 -11.05
C ASN A 245 8.29 -2.91 -9.86
N PHE A 246 7.57 -3.13 -8.76
CA PHE A 246 8.04 -4.01 -7.68
C PHE A 246 7.79 -5.49 -8.02
N GLU A 247 8.39 -6.42 -7.27
CA GLU A 247 8.22 -7.86 -7.46
C GLU A 247 7.41 -8.50 -6.32
N PHE A 248 6.89 -9.70 -6.55
CA PHE A 248 5.88 -10.32 -5.68
C PHE A 248 6.42 -11.43 -4.75
N SER A 249 7.49 -11.18 -4.01
CA SER A 249 7.97 -12.03 -2.91
C SER A 249 7.41 -11.58 -1.55
N ALA A 250 6.09 -11.70 -1.38
CA ALA A 250 5.32 -11.19 -0.22
C ALA A 250 5.45 -9.67 0.02
N PRO A 251 5.16 -8.83 -0.98
CA PRO A 251 5.32 -7.38 -0.87
C PRO A 251 4.36 -6.77 0.15
N LYS A 252 4.95 -6.23 1.21
CA LYS A 252 4.30 -5.30 2.12
C LYS A 252 4.67 -3.88 1.69
N ILE A 253 3.66 -3.16 1.20
CA ILE A 253 3.79 -1.77 0.77
C ILE A 253 3.62 -0.89 2.02
N VAL A 254 4.57 -0.01 2.26
CA VAL A 254 4.61 0.88 3.41
C VAL A 254 4.66 2.32 2.91
N VAL A 255 3.64 3.11 3.22
CA VAL A 255 3.59 4.55 2.91
C VAL A 255 3.70 5.33 4.21
N VAL A 256 4.71 6.19 4.32
CA VAL A 256 4.86 7.10 5.46
C VAL A 256 4.68 8.53 4.96
N MET A 257 3.69 9.24 5.50
CA MET A 257 3.46 10.64 5.18
C MET A 257 4.10 11.54 6.23
N THR A 258 4.63 12.68 5.78
CA THR A 258 5.20 13.73 6.62
C THR A 258 4.69 15.08 6.15
N GLN A 259 4.54 16.04 7.06
CA GLN A 259 4.19 17.41 6.71
C GLN A 259 5.39 18.30 7.03
N LYS A 260 5.74 19.20 6.10
CA LYS A 260 6.74 20.23 6.39
C LYS A 260 6.18 21.11 7.51
N SER A 261 6.90 21.19 8.64
CA SER A 261 6.45 21.99 9.78
C SER A 261 6.12 23.41 9.32
N ALA A 262 4.91 23.86 9.62
CA ALA A 262 4.55 25.25 9.42
C ALA A 262 5.47 26.10 10.30
N ALA A 263 6.12 27.11 9.72
CA ALA A 263 6.78 28.13 10.54
C ALA A 263 5.72 28.67 11.52
N PRO A 264 6.03 28.78 12.83
CA PRO A 264 5.06 29.23 13.82
C PRO A 264 4.43 30.54 13.34
N ALA A 265 3.10 30.58 13.32
CA ALA A 265 2.34 31.76 12.95
C ALA A 265 2.83 32.94 13.79
N ALA A 266 3.28 34.00 13.12
CA ALA A 266 3.66 35.23 13.80
C ALA A 266 2.47 35.71 14.62
N LYS A 267 2.63 35.74 15.94
CA LYS A 267 1.66 36.32 16.86
C LYS A 267 1.48 37.80 16.47
N PRO A 268 0.26 38.29 16.20
CA PRO A 268 0.07 39.70 15.90
C PRO A 268 0.36 40.51 17.17
N GLY A 269 1.43 41.30 17.14
CA GLY A 269 1.78 42.23 18.22
C GLY A 269 3.18 42.02 18.81
N SER A 270 4.21 42.44 18.07
CA SER A 270 5.36 43.17 18.62
C SER A 270 6.25 43.65 17.48
N ALA A 271 6.74 44.89 17.62
CA ALA A 271 7.53 45.65 16.66
C ALA A 271 8.77 44.89 16.13
N PRO A 272 9.31 45.26 14.95
CA PRO A 272 10.36 44.50 14.29
C PRO A 272 11.67 44.58 15.09
N SER A 273 12.04 43.48 15.74
CA SER A 273 13.39 43.26 16.25
C SER A 273 14.18 42.46 15.22
N ALA A 274 15.41 42.92 14.96
CA ALA A 274 16.28 42.48 13.87
C ALA A 274 16.44 40.96 13.77
N ALA A 275 16.46 40.48 12.53
CA ALA A 275 16.58 39.07 12.16
C ALA A 275 17.83 38.40 12.75
N PRO A 276 17.74 37.19 13.36
CA PRO A 276 18.89 36.34 13.57
C PRO A 276 19.30 35.67 12.25
N ALA A 277 20.56 35.83 11.87
CA ALA A 277 21.14 35.21 10.68
C ALA A 277 20.96 33.67 10.68
N LYS A 278 20.59 33.12 9.52
CA LYS A 278 20.51 31.67 9.27
C LYS A 278 21.83 31.00 9.67
N ALA A 279 21.77 30.08 10.63
CA ALA A 279 22.93 29.31 11.04
C ALA A 279 23.24 28.22 10.00
N THR A 280 24.29 28.41 9.21
CA THR A 280 24.81 27.42 8.25
C THR A 280 25.35 26.18 8.99
N SER A 281 24.83 25.00 8.65
CA SER A 281 25.37 23.72 9.12
C SER A 281 26.75 23.43 8.52
N ARG A 282 27.65 22.85 9.31
CA ARG A 282 28.97 22.36 8.88
C ARG A 282 29.08 20.86 9.15
N THR A 283 29.89 20.16 8.35
CA THR A 283 30.20 18.74 8.53
C THR A 283 31.62 18.56 9.05
N ILE A 284 31.78 17.76 10.10
CA ILE A 284 33.09 17.35 10.64
C ILE A 284 33.30 15.85 10.45
N THR A 285 34.57 15.43 10.37
CA THR A 285 34.95 14.01 10.38
C THR A 285 35.60 13.66 11.71
N CYS A 286 35.15 12.59 12.34
CA CYS A 286 35.60 12.10 13.63
C CYS A 286 36.22 10.71 13.48
N ARG A 287 37.28 10.40 14.23
CA ARG A 287 38.00 9.12 14.18
C ARG A 287 38.07 8.48 15.56
N ASN A 288 37.85 7.18 15.67
CA ASN A 288 38.05 6.45 16.92
C ASN A 288 39.47 5.86 17.03
N THR A 289 39.81 5.34 18.21
CA THR A 289 41.12 4.70 18.49
C THR A 289 41.41 3.46 17.65
N LYS A 290 40.38 2.82 17.08
CA LYS A 290 40.49 1.67 16.17
C LYS A 290 40.56 2.06 14.70
N GLY A 291 40.64 3.35 14.37
CA GLY A 291 40.81 3.84 13.00
C GLY A 291 39.52 4.09 12.21
N ALA A 292 38.34 3.79 12.75
CA ALA A 292 37.07 4.01 12.07
C ALA A 292 36.71 5.50 11.99
N LEU A 293 36.21 5.93 10.82
CA LEU A 293 35.84 7.31 10.53
C LEU A 293 34.31 7.49 10.55
N LYS A 294 33.85 8.61 11.09
CA LYS A 294 32.42 8.98 11.14
C LYS A 294 32.24 10.46 10.84
N ARG A 295 31.39 10.79 9.86
CA ARG A 295 31.04 12.18 9.52
C ARG A 295 29.80 12.63 10.30
N VAL A 296 29.82 13.84 10.83
CA VAL A 296 28.74 14.44 11.63
C VAL A 296 28.43 15.83 11.07
N THR A 297 27.18 16.06 10.67
CA THR A 297 26.71 17.36 10.13
C THR A 297 25.77 18.01 11.12
N GLY A 298 25.98 19.30 11.41
CA GLY A 298 25.12 20.07 12.31
C GLY A 298 25.50 21.54 12.35
N VAL A 299 24.73 22.35 13.06
CA VAL A 299 24.99 23.79 13.20
C VAL A 299 26.24 24.07 14.07
N LYS A 300 26.51 23.20 15.05
CA LYS A 300 27.77 23.10 15.82
C LYS A 300 28.07 21.61 16.07
N PRO A 301 28.59 20.88 15.09
CA PRO A 301 28.74 19.43 15.22
C PRO A 301 29.88 19.10 16.20
N SER A 302 29.73 18.03 16.96
CA SER A 302 30.74 17.48 17.88
C SER A 302 30.91 15.98 17.68
N CYS A 303 32.09 15.45 18.02
CA CYS A 303 32.36 14.03 17.85
C CYS A 303 31.66 13.18 18.92
N PRO A 304 31.05 12.03 18.55
CA PRO A 304 30.44 11.12 19.51
C PRO A 304 31.46 10.59 20.52
N LYS A 305 30.99 10.16 21.70
CA LYS A 305 31.85 9.52 22.72
C LYS A 305 32.67 8.39 22.09
N GLY A 306 33.98 8.42 22.31
CA GLY A 306 34.94 7.46 21.73
C GLY A 306 35.52 7.85 20.37
N TYR A 307 35.11 8.99 19.80
CA TYR A 307 35.67 9.54 18.57
C TYR A 307 36.27 10.93 18.83
N GLN A 308 37.44 11.20 18.26
CA GLN A 308 38.10 12.50 18.29
C GLN A 308 38.00 13.20 16.93
N LEU A 309 37.98 14.53 16.92
CA LEU A 309 37.92 15.31 15.69
C LEU A 309 39.17 15.05 14.86
N ARG A 310 38.99 14.56 13.63
CA ARG A 310 40.09 14.44 12.68
C ARG A 310 40.26 15.80 12.01
N ARG A 311 41.31 16.53 12.37
CA ARG A 311 41.77 17.69 11.59
C ARG A 311 42.45 17.14 10.34
N GLU A 312 41.95 17.51 9.16
CA GLU A 312 42.75 17.45 7.92
C GLU A 312 43.83 18.52 7.97
#